data_AF-A0A1Q4F8M0-F1
#
_entry.id   AF-A0A1Q4F8M0-F1
#
_cell.length_a   1.000
_cell.length_b   1.000
_cell.length_c   1.000
_cell.angle_alpha   90.00
_cell.angle_beta   90.00
_cell.angle_gamma   90.00
#
_symmetry.space_group_name_H-M   'P 1'
#
loop_
_entity.id
_entity.type
_entity.pdbx_description
1 polymer ?
#
loop_
_entity_poly.entity_id
_entity_poly.type
_entity_poly.pdbx_seq_one_letter_code
_entity_poly.pdbx_strand_id
1 'polypeptide(L)'
;MTMTTKTLMICECGHSGHIKLKENDTPYSVGFWGEYSVENLTGVAYVTESSRSWTELIKKINPGCPVCGRKLTEKNIQPDK
;
A
#
# COMPACT_ATOMS: atom_id res chain seq x y z
N MET A 1 16.09 -9.52 -7.81
CA MET A 1 14.81 -10.14 -7.48
C MET A 1 13.92 -9.04 -6.91
N THR A 2 12.59 -9.11 -7.06
CA THR A 2 11.69 -8.09 -6.47
C THR A 2 10.88 -8.73 -5.36
N MET A 3 10.94 -8.17 -4.16
CA MET A 3 10.07 -8.52 -3.05
C MET A 3 8.68 -7.95 -3.32
N THR A 4 7.64 -8.76 -3.07
CA THR A 4 6.27 -8.28 -3.13
C THR A 4 5.61 -8.53 -1.78
N THR A 5 5.37 -7.46 -1.05
CA THR A 5 4.67 -7.46 0.23
C THR A 5 3.20 -7.16 -0.02
N LYS A 6 2.30 -7.97 0.52
CA LYS A 6 0.85 -7.71 0.48
C LYS A 6 0.39 -7.32 1.86
N THR A 7 -0.17 -6.13 1.99
CA THR A 7 -0.72 -5.61 3.23
C THR A 7 -2.24 -5.65 3.15
N LEU A 8 -2.88 -6.46 4.00
CA LEU A 8 -4.33 -6.55 4.07
C LEU A 8 -4.89 -5.27 4.73
N MET A 9 -5.95 -4.74 4.15
CA MET A 9 -6.68 -3.56 4.61
C MET A 9 -8.14 -3.91 4.76
N ILE A 10 -8.69 -3.77 5.97
CA ILE A 10 -10.11 -4.05 6.24
C ILE A 10 -10.78 -2.75 6.62
N CYS A 11 -11.79 -2.36 5.86
CA CYS A 11 -12.63 -1.24 6.17
C CYS A 11 -13.67 -1.62 7.23
N GLU A 12 -14.09 -0.65 8.06
CA GLU A 12 -15.17 -0.81 9.04
C GLU A 12 -16.52 -1.25 8.43
N CYS A 13 -16.71 -1.02 7.13
CA CYS A 13 -17.90 -1.50 6.41
C CYS A 13 -17.86 -3.00 6.06
N GLY A 14 -16.79 -3.71 6.42
CA GLY A 14 -16.59 -5.13 6.10
C GLY A 14 -15.90 -5.40 4.77
N HIS A 15 -15.61 -4.35 3.98
CA HIS A 15 -14.88 -4.49 2.72
C HIS A 15 -13.39 -4.68 2.97
N SER A 16 -12.80 -5.72 2.39
CA SER A 16 -11.37 -6.00 2.46
C SER A 16 -10.69 -5.72 1.13
N GLY A 17 -9.45 -5.28 1.21
CA GLY A 17 -8.58 -5.11 0.05
C GLY A 17 -7.12 -5.21 0.45
N HIS A 18 -6.23 -5.04 -0.51
CA HIS A 18 -4.80 -5.26 -0.30
C HIS A 18 -4.01 -4.10 -0.89
N ILE A 19 -2.97 -3.68 -0.17
CA ILE A 19 -1.92 -2.81 -0.71
C ILE A 19 -0.74 -3.72 -1.06
N LYS A 20 -0.41 -3.77 -2.35
CA LYS A 20 0.76 -4.48 -2.87
C LYS A 20 1.93 -3.51 -2.90
N LEU A 21 2.97 -3.78 -2.13
CA LEU A 21 4.26 -3.14 -2.25
C LEU A 21 5.18 -4.06 -3.04
N LYS A 22 5.65 -3.61 -4.19
CA LYS A 22 6.68 -4.27 -4.98
C LYS A 22 7.96 -3.46 -4.89
N GLU A 23 8.96 -4.00 -4.23
CA GLU A 23 10.24 -3.32 -4.03
C GLU A 23 11.41 -4.17 -4.51
N ASN A 24 12.54 -3.53 -4.76
CA ASN A 24 13.75 -4.23 -5.15
C ASN A 24 14.43 -4.87 -3.94
N ASP A 25 14.65 -6.18 -4.01
CA ASP A 25 15.30 -6.98 -2.97
C ASP A 25 16.82 -6.98 -3.14
N THR A 26 17.44 -5.80 -3.28
CA THR A 26 18.90 -5.74 -3.49
C THR A 26 19.56 -4.67 -2.63
N PRO A 27 20.51 -5.04 -1.76
CA PRO A 27 21.25 -4.08 -0.93
C PRO A 27 22.24 -3.21 -1.71
N TYR A 28 22.52 -3.54 -2.97
CA TYR A 28 23.51 -2.88 -3.83
C TYR A 28 22.92 -2.11 -5.02
N SER A 29 21.59 -2.04 -5.17
CA SER A 29 21.02 -1.22 -6.22
C SER A 29 21.19 0.25 -5.87
N VAL A 30 21.69 1.01 -6.83
CA VAL A 30 22.06 2.43 -6.76
C VAL A 30 20.89 3.36 -6.41
N GLY A 31 19.67 2.83 -6.27
CA GLY A 31 18.48 3.50 -5.75
C GLY A 31 17.47 2.46 -5.26
N PHE A 32 16.90 2.70 -4.08
CA PHE A 32 15.71 1.99 -3.64
C PHE A 32 14.58 2.30 -4.63
N TRP A 33 13.76 1.31 -5.01
CA TRP A 33 12.50 1.60 -5.67
C TRP A 33 11.41 0.70 -5.11
N GLY A 34 10.24 1.28 -4.90
CA GLY A 34 9.05 0.64 -4.37
C GLY A 34 7.82 1.14 -5.11
N GLU A 35 7.06 0.22 -5.69
CA GLU A 35 5.76 0.47 -6.31
C GLU A 35 4.66 0.01 -5.36
N TYR A 36 3.79 0.93 -4.98
CA TYR A 36 2.62 0.68 -4.16
C TYR A 36 1.39 0.68 -5.06
N SER A 37 0.69 -0.44 -5.10
CA SER A 37 -0.56 -0.61 -5.84
C SER A 37 -1.68 -1.02 -4.90
N VAL A 38 -2.90 -0.55 -5.17
CA VAL A 38 -4.09 -0.96 -4.44
C VAL A 38 -4.86 -2.03 -5.21
N GLU A 39 -5.31 -3.05 -4.50
CA GLU A 39 -6.11 -4.15 -5.04
C GLU A 39 -7.39 -4.29 -4.23
N ASN A 40 -8.53 -4.35 -4.91
CA ASN A 40 -9.87 -4.31 -4.30
C ASN A 40 -10.12 -3.06 -3.43
N LEU A 41 -9.36 -1.98 -3.63
CA LEU A 41 -9.59 -0.67 -3.01
C LEU A 41 -9.60 0.39 -4.10
N THR A 42 -10.19 1.55 -3.82
CA THR A 42 -10.02 2.73 -4.68
C THR A 42 -8.72 3.43 -4.30
N GLY A 43 -8.02 4.03 -5.25
CA GLY A 43 -6.76 4.71 -4.99
C GLY A 43 -5.91 4.77 -6.25
N VAL A 44 -4.77 5.44 -6.14
CA VAL A 44 -3.80 5.55 -7.24
C VAL A 44 -2.56 4.72 -6.91
N ALA A 45 -1.99 4.09 -7.94
CA ALA A 45 -0.67 3.49 -7.81
C ALA A 45 0.37 4.58 -7.56
N TYR A 46 1.32 4.32 -6.67
CA TYR A 46 2.35 5.26 -6.29
C TYR A 46 3.73 4.59 -6.33
N VAL A 47 4.62 5.13 -7.17
CA VAL A 47 6.01 4.67 -7.27
C VAL A 47 6.90 5.65 -6.51
N THR A 48 7.81 5.12 -5.69
CA THR A 48 8.79 5.91 -4.93
C THR A 48 10.17 5.30 -5.09
N GLU A 49 11.17 6.16 -5.19
CA GLU A 49 12.59 5.77 -5.25
C GLU A 49 13.26 5.87 -3.87
N SER A 50 12.45 5.96 -2.81
CA SER A 50 12.92 6.01 -1.42
C SER A 50 11.91 5.38 -0.48
N SER A 51 12.39 4.82 0.64
CA SER A 51 11.54 4.31 1.70
C SER A 51 10.80 5.49 2.36
N ARG A 52 9.50 5.59 2.06
CA ARG A 52 8.60 6.61 2.61
C ARG A 52 7.81 5.99 3.76
N SER A 53 7.45 6.81 4.76
CA SER A 53 6.54 6.36 5.81
C SER A 53 5.15 6.07 5.25
N TRP A 54 4.46 5.09 5.84
CA TRP A 54 3.09 4.71 5.50
C TRP A 54 2.12 5.89 5.48
N THR A 55 2.30 6.87 6.36
CA THR A 55 1.50 8.11 6.37
C THR A 55 1.60 8.89 5.06
N GLU A 56 2.79 9.02 4.46
CA GLU A 56 2.96 9.72 3.17
C GLU A 56 2.43 8.89 2.01
N LEU A 57 2.69 7.59 2.05
CA LEU A 57 2.21 6.64 1.05
C LEU A 57 0.69 6.64 0.97
N ILE A 58 0.00 6.56 2.11
CA ILE A 58 -1.46 6.60 2.17
C ILE A 58 -2.00 7.95 1.73
N LYS A 59 -1.32 9.07 2.02
CA LYS A 59 -1.72 10.38 1.47
C LYS A 59 -1.61 10.42 -0.06
N LYS A 60 -0.58 9.79 -0.64
CA LYS A 60 -0.35 9.74 -2.09
C LYS A 60 -1.29 8.77 -2.80
N ILE A 61 -1.37 7.54 -2.30
CA ILE A 61 -2.24 6.46 -2.81
C ILE A 61 -3.71 6.84 -2.62
N ASN A 62 -4.02 7.56 -1.54
CA ASN A 62 -5.36 7.92 -1.09
C ASN A 62 -6.31 6.71 -1.16
N PRO A 63 -5.97 5.60 -0.46
CA PRO A 63 -6.75 4.38 -0.53
C PRO A 63 -8.14 4.64 0.04
N GLY A 64 -9.17 4.40 -0.74
CA GLY A 64 -10.57 4.50 -0.36
C GLY A 64 -11.24 3.13 -0.41
N CYS A 65 -12.32 3.01 0.35
CA CYS A 65 -13.20 1.89 0.21
C CYS A 65 -14.17 2.14 -0.96
N PRO A 66 -14.25 1.26 -1.97
CA PRO A 66 -15.22 1.39 -3.07
C PRO A 66 -16.68 1.26 -2.59
N VAL A 67 -16.91 0.60 -1.45
CA VAL A 67 -18.26 0.31 -0.95
C VAL A 67 -18.83 1.49 -0.15
N CYS A 68 -18.08 2.01 0.82
CA CYS A 68 -18.57 3.07 1.71
C CYS A 68 -17.99 4.46 1.40
N GLY A 69 -17.04 4.57 0.46
CA GLY A 69 -16.38 5.82 0.09
C GLY A 69 -15.45 6.39 1.17
N ARG A 70 -15.27 5.70 2.31
CA ARG A 70 -14.37 6.15 3.38
C ARG A 70 -12.91 6.01 2.97
N LYS A 71 -12.08 6.96 3.38
CA LYS A 71 -10.64 6.90 3.24
C LYS A 71 -10.05 5.91 4.24
N LEU A 72 -9.28 4.95 3.76
CA LEU A 72 -8.53 4.02 4.55
C LEU A 72 -7.25 4.68 5.04
N THR A 73 -6.89 4.41 6.29
CA THR A 73 -5.69 4.94 6.94
C THR A 73 -4.89 3.80 7.56
N GLU A 74 -3.71 4.10 8.10
CA GLU A 74 -2.81 3.13 8.76
C GLU A 74 -3.52 2.29 9.81
N LYS A 75 -4.59 2.81 10.44
CA LYS A 75 -5.41 2.08 11.42
C LYS A 75 -6.17 0.88 10.84
N ASN A 76 -6.36 0.83 9.53
CA ASN A 76 -7.08 -0.25 8.84
C ASN A 76 -6.12 -1.33 8.32
N ILE A 77 -4.81 -1.15 8.52
CA ILE A 77 -3.78 -2.12 8.15
C ILE A 77 -3.85 -3.30 9.10
N GLN A 78 -4.10 -4.48 8.57
CA GLN A 78 -3.94 -5.76 9.27
C GLN A 78 -2.51 -6.26 9.01
N PRO A 79 -1.64 -6.34 10.04
CA PRO A 79 -0.36 -7.02 9.89
C PRO A 79 -0.61 -8.51 9.62
N ASP A 80 0.02 -9.03 8.57
CA ASP A 80 0.06 -10.48 8.31
C ASP A 80 0.78 -11.13 9.51
N LYS A 81 0.09 -12.06 10.17
CA LYS A 81 0.46 -12.60 11.48
C LYS A 81 1.37 -13.82 11.36
#